data_AF-A0AA37GB28-F1
#
_entry.id   AF-A0AA37GB28-F1
#
_cell.length_a   1.000
_cell.length_b   1.000
_cell.length_c   1.000
_cell.angle_alpha   90.00
_cell.angle_beta   90.00
_cell.angle_gamma   90.00
#
_symmetry.space_group_name_H-M   'P 1'
#
loop_
_entity.id
_entity.type
_entity.pdbx_description
1 polymer ?
#
loop_
_entity_poly.entity_id
_entity_poly.type
_entity_poly.pdbx_seq_one_letter_code
_entity_poly.pdbx_strand_id
1 'polypeptide(L)'
;MQKDSQGMRNPSDYNKQITAYLEQAVSANLSIIYVASGNIKQVEAFKKEAMHKDITIVTKHDLLESEDQLENLNWDQQALVDFLVLLSASQFGGMAYSSFSWNVALKRHLFIINSKEKYLDGPLVFNDKLSQIYEFAACLWP
;
A
#
# COMPACT_ATOMS: atom_id res chain seq x y z
N MET A 1 -21.09 -8.86 -6.54
CA MET A 1 -19.70 -8.52 -6.95
C MET A 1 -19.55 -8.83 -8.43
N GLN A 2 -19.70 -7.84 -9.30
CA GLN A 2 -19.60 -8.02 -10.76
C GLN A 2 -18.15 -7.75 -11.17
N LYS A 3 -17.44 -8.81 -11.61
CA LYS A 3 -16.22 -8.66 -12.40
C LYS A 3 -16.67 -8.45 -13.85
N ASP A 4 -16.06 -7.51 -14.57
CA ASP A 4 -16.31 -7.38 -16.00
C ASP A 4 -15.68 -8.54 -16.79
N SER A 5 -16.05 -8.65 -18.07
CA SER A 5 -15.64 -9.74 -18.98
C SER A 5 -14.14 -9.83 -19.26
N GLN A 6 -13.33 -8.94 -18.67
CA GLN A 6 -11.86 -8.98 -18.74
C GLN A 6 -11.20 -9.24 -17.38
N GLY A 7 -11.98 -9.53 -16.34
CA GLY A 7 -11.46 -9.77 -14.99
C GLY A 7 -11.01 -8.50 -14.26
N MET A 8 -11.29 -7.32 -14.82
CA MET A 8 -11.03 -6.04 -14.17
C MET A 8 -12.19 -5.71 -13.22
N ARG A 9 -11.85 -5.25 -12.01
CA ARG A 9 -12.81 -4.67 -11.07
C ARG A 9 -12.98 -3.19 -11.40
N ASN A 10 -14.16 -2.66 -11.09
CA ASN A 10 -14.64 -1.32 -11.44
C ASN A 10 -13.52 -0.23 -11.49
N PRO A 11 -13.22 0.33 -12.68
CA PRO A 11 -12.15 1.32 -12.87
C PRO A 11 -12.25 2.56 -11.97
N SER A 12 -13.46 2.92 -11.52
CA SER A 12 -13.66 4.09 -10.66
C SER A 12 -13.01 3.96 -9.29
N ASP A 13 -12.86 2.74 -8.77
CA ASP A 13 -12.33 2.51 -7.42
C ASP A 13 -10.80 2.48 -7.42
N TYR A 14 -10.20 1.94 -8.48
CA TYR A 14 -8.75 1.99 -8.72
C TYR A 14 -8.24 3.43 -8.78
N ASN A 15 -8.88 4.28 -9.61
CA ASN A 15 -8.44 5.66 -9.78
C ASN A 15 -8.50 6.47 -8.47
N LYS A 16 -9.54 6.25 -7.66
CA LYS A 16 -9.66 6.89 -6.33
C LYS A 16 -8.53 6.47 -5.40
N GLN A 17 -8.21 5.18 -5.38
CA GLN A 17 -7.14 4.64 -4.55
C GLN A 17 -5.77 5.23 -4.93
N ILE A 18 -5.43 5.20 -6.22
CA ILE A 18 -4.16 5.75 -6.71
C ILE A 18 -4.05 7.24 -6.44
N THR A 19 -5.12 8.00 -6.69
CA THR A 19 -5.16 9.44 -6.40
C THR A 19 -4.87 9.71 -4.93
N ALA A 20 -5.52 8.99 -4.01
CA ALA A 20 -5.32 9.17 -2.58
C ALA A 20 -3.86 8.87 -2.15
N TYR A 21 -3.25 7.81 -2.67
CA TYR A 21 -1.86 7.46 -2.34
C TYR A 21 -0.86 8.49 -2.88
N LEU A 22 -1.09 9.01 -4.08
CA LEU A 22 -0.25 10.07 -4.66
C LEU A 22 -0.40 11.38 -3.88
N GLU A 23 -1.62 11.77 -3.53
CA GLU A 23 -1.88 12.97 -2.73
C GLU A 23 -1.24 12.87 -1.34
N GLN A 24 -1.30 11.70 -0.70
CA GLN A 24 -0.62 11.44 0.57
C GLN A 24 0.90 11.63 0.42
N ALA A 25 1.51 11.01 -0.60
CA ALA A 25 2.95 11.13 -0.84
C ALA A 25 3.38 12.58 -1.11
N VAL A 26 2.64 13.30 -1.96
CA VAL A 26 2.88 14.73 -2.25
C VAL A 26 2.76 15.57 -0.98
N SER A 27 1.70 15.37 -0.20
CA SER A 27 1.47 16.11 1.06
C SER A 27 2.56 15.86 2.10
N ALA A 28 3.15 14.67 2.05
CA ALA A 28 4.26 14.24 2.90
C ALA A 28 5.65 14.61 2.36
N ASN A 29 5.74 15.24 1.18
CA ASN A 29 6.98 15.52 0.47
C ASN A 29 7.85 14.25 0.25
N LEU A 30 7.20 13.15 -0.12
CA LEU A 30 7.84 11.86 -0.43
C LEU A 30 7.93 11.66 -1.94
N SER A 31 9.11 11.25 -2.41
CA SER A 31 9.39 10.99 -3.84
C SER A 31 9.38 9.51 -4.21
N ILE A 32 9.18 8.60 -3.25
CA ILE A 32 9.19 7.15 -3.44
C ILE A 32 7.98 6.53 -2.76
N ILE A 33 7.27 5.64 -3.47
CA ILE A 33 6.22 4.79 -2.90
C ILE A 33 6.59 3.33 -3.14
N TYR A 34 6.65 2.55 -2.06
CA TYR A 34 6.74 1.11 -2.14
C TYR A 34 5.33 0.50 -2.28
N VAL A 35 5.13 -0.39 -3.24
CA VAL A 35 3.83 -1.02 -3.51
C VAL A 35 3.89 -2.53 -3.28
N ALA A 36 3.12 -2.99 -2.30
CA ALA A 36 2.83 -4.41 -2.09
C ALA A 36 1.51 -4.77 -2.79
N SER A 37 1.58 -5.38 -3.98
CA SER A 37 0.40 -5.83 -4.72
C SER A 37 0.72 -7.08 -5.53
N GLY A 38 -0.24 -8.02 -5.58
CA GLY A 38 -0.19 -9.16 -6.49
C GLY A 38 -0.67 -8.83 -7.92
N ASN A 39 -1.18 -7.62 -8.17
CA ASN A 39 -1.71 -7.22 -9.48
C ASN A 39 -0.69 -6.40 -10.28
N ILE A 40 0.19 -7.11 -10.98
CA ILE A 40 1.27 -6.52 -11.78
C ILE A 40 0.76 -5.47 -12.78
N LYS A 41 -0.39 -5.71 -13.42
CA LYS A 41 -0.96 -4.76 -14.40
C LYS A 41 -1.35 -3.42 -13.75
N GLN A 42 -1.93 -3.47 -12.55
CA GLN A 42 -2.30 -2.27 -11.80
C GLN A 42 -1.08 -1.52 -11.25
N VAL A 43 -0.01 -2.25 -10.88
CA VAL A 43 1.27 -1.64 -10.48
C VAL A 43 1.92 -0.91 -11.65
N GLU A 44 1.93 -1.51 -12.84
CA GLU A 44 2.48 -0.88 -14.05
C GLU A 44 1.68 0.34 -14.51
N ALA A 45 0.35 0.32 -14.36
CA ALA A 45 -0.48 1.51 -14.56
C ALA A 45 -0.17 2.59 -13.51
N PHE A 46 0.02 2.20 -12.24
CA PHE A 46 0.33 3.13 -11.17
C PHE A 46 1.71 3.80 -11.36
N LYS A 47 2.72 3.04 -11.80
CA LYS A 47 4.04 3.57 -12.20
C LYS A 47 3.91 4.73 -13.19
N LYS A 48 3.10 4.55 -14.24
CA LYS A 48 2.88 5.58 -15.27
C LYS A 48 2.23 6.85 -14.71
N GLU A 49 1.23 6.70 -13.84
CA GLU A 49 0.57 7.85 -13.22
C GLU A 49 1.48 8.61 -12.25
N ALA A 50 2.29 7.88 -11.47
CA ALA A 50 3.21 8.46 -10.49
C ALA A 50 4.34 9.27 -11.14
N MET A 51 4.81 8.86 -12.33
CA MET A 51 5.82 9.59 -13.09
C MET A 51 5.40 11.05 -13.38
N HIS A 52 4.10 11.33 -13.54
CA HIS A 52 3.61 12.69 -13.75
C HIS A 52 3.68 13.59 -12.51
N LYS A 53 4.00 13.03 -11.35
CA LYS A 53 4.13 13.73 -10.06
C LYS A 53 5.54 13.65 -9.48
N ASP A 54 6.53 13.26 -10.29
CA ASP A 54 7.92 13.05 -9.86
C ASP A 54 8.04 12.02 -8.70
N ILE A 55 7.12 11.05 -8.65
CA ILE A 55 7.12 9.97 -7.66
C ILE A 55 7.57 8.67 -8.32
N THR A 56 8.55 8.02 -7.72
CA THR A 56 9.05 6.69 -8.14
C THR A 56 8.27 5.60 -7.42
N ILE A 57 7.65 4.69 -8.18
CA ILE A 57 7.03 3.48 -7.63
C ILE A 57 8.05 2.34 -7.65
N VAL A 58 8.26 1.73 -6.49
CA VAL A 58 9.13 0.55 -6.32
C VAL A 58 8.35 -0.62 -5.71
N THR A 59 8.83 -1.82 -5.96
CA THR A 59 8.28 -3.09 -5.47
C THR A 59 9.41 -3.94 -4.88
N LYS A 60 9.09 -5.07 -4.25
CA LYS A 60 10.13 -6.01 -3.77
C LYS A 60 11.11 -6.45 -4.87
N HIS A 61 10.67 -6.52 -6.12
CA HIS A 61 11.52 -6.91 -7.24
C HIS A 61 12.60 -5.85 -7.55
N ASP A 62 12.33 -4.58 -7.19
CA ASP A 62 13.29 -3.48 -7.37
C ASP A 62 14.30 -3.37 -6.22
N LEU A 63 14.07 -4.09 -5.11
CA LEU A 63 14.93 -4.03 -3.90
C LEU A 63 16.07 -5.04 -3.91
N LEU A 64 15.99 -6.08 -4.74
CA LEU A 64 16.91 -7.20 -4.73
C LEU A 64 17.84 -7.17 -5.92
N GLU A 65 19.08 -7.60 -5.70
CA GLU A 65 20.12 -7.63 -6.74
C GLU A 65 19.90 -8.74 -7.77
N SER A 66 19.23 -9.82 -7.37
CA SER A 66 18.91 -10.96 -8.23
C SER A 66 17.48 -11.42 -8.01
N GLU A 67 16.77 -11.70 -9.11
CA GLU A 67 15.40 -12.23 -9.10
C GLU A 67 15.30 -13.57 -8.36
N ASP A 68 16.35 -14.41 -8.45
CA ASP A 68 16.43 -15.72 -7.82
C ASP A 68 16.20 -15.67 -6.29
N GLN A 69 16.52 -14.55 -5.64
CA GLN A 69 16.32 -14.38 -4.20
C GLN A 69 14.83 -14.40 -3.81
N LEU A 70 13.94 -13.86 -4.66
CA LEU A 70 12.49 -13.96 -4.46
C LEU A 70 11.94 -15.29 -4.93
N GLU A 71 12.46 -15.85 -6.02
CA GLU A 71 11.98 -17.12 -6.57
C GLU A 71 12.19 -18.31 -5.62
N ASN A 72 13.23 -18.24 -4.78
CA ASN A 72 13.48 -19.22 -3.73
C ASN A 72 12.49 -19.13 -2.55
N LEU A 73 11.67 -18.07 -2.49
CA LEU A 73 10.66 -17.88 -1.46
C LEU A 73 9.28 -18.28 -2.00
N ASN A 74 8.54 -19.02 -1.18
CA ASN A 74 7.13 -19.28 -1.48
C ASN A 74 6.29 -17.99 -1.38
N TRP A 75 5.07 -18.05 -1.88
CA TRP A 75 4.18 -16.89 -1.96
C TRP A 75 3.99 -16.16 -0.62
N ASP A 76 3.79 -16.89 0.48
CA ASP A 76 3.63 -16.30 1.82
C ASP A 76 4.94 -15.66 2.33
N GLN A 77 6.08 -16.29 2.05
CA GLN A 77 7.39 -15.73 2.38
C GLN A 77 7.69 -14.46 1.60
N GLN A 78 7.27 -14.38 0.33
CA GLN A 78 7.37 -13.14 -0.44
C GLN A 78 6.44 -12.04 0.11
N ALA A 79 5.25 -12.40 0.61
CA ALA A 79 4.37 -11.44 1.29
C ALA A 79 4.95 -10.96 2.63
N LEU A 80 5.78 -11.78 3.29
CA LEU A 80 6.52 -11.36 4.49
C LEU A 80 7.59 -10.30 4.14
N VAL A 81 8.23 -10.38 2.97
CA VAL A 81 9.13 -9.32 2.50
C VAL A 81 8.37 -8.00 2.37
N ASP A 82 7.21 -8.02 1.70
CA ASP A 82 6.31 -6.86 1.60
C ASP A 82 5.96 -6.30 2.98
N PHE A 83 5.60 -7.17 3.92
CA PHE A 83 5.24 -6.78 5.28
C PHE A 83 6.40 -6.07 5.99
N LEU A 84 7.62 -6.62 5.94
CA LEU A 84 8.80 -6.05 6.60
C LEU A 84 9.18 -4.68 6.05
N VAL A 85 9.11 -4.50 4.72
CA VAL A 85 9.37 -3.20 4.09
C VAL A 85 8.33 -2.17 4.53
N LEU A 86 7.04 -2.53 4.52
CA LEU A 86 5.96 -1.62 4.92
C LEU A 86 6.00 -1.24 6.41
N LEU A 87 6.52 -2.10 7.29
CA LEU A 87 6.76 -1.72 8.69
C LEU A 87 7.80 -0.62 8.83
N SER A 88 8.74 -0.50 7.88
CA SER A 88 9.83 0.47 7.91
C SER A 88 9.51 1.77 7.16
N ALA A 89 8.38 1.83 6.46
CA ALA A 89 7.98 3.01 5.68
C ALA A 89 7.76 4.25 6.57
N SER A 90 8.08 5.44 6.05
CA SER A 90 7.85 6.71 6.75
C SER A 90 6.35 6.99 6.95
N GLN A 91 5.55 6.69 5.92
CA GLN A 91 4.09 6.66 5.98
C GLN A 91 3.56 5.40 5.33
N PHE A 92 2.38 4.95 5.78
CA PHE A 92 1.69 3.80 5.24
C PHE A 92 0.28 4.17 4.79
N GLY A 93 -0.09 3.72 3.58
CA GLY A 93 -1.45 3.79 3.04
C GLY A 93 -1.96 2.39 2.75
N GLY A 94 -3.06 1.99 3.38
CA GLY A 94 -3.62 0.64 3.28
C GLY A 94 -5.12 0.63 3.02
N MET A 95 -5.66 -0.53 2.70
CA MET A 95 -7.07 -0.73 2.35
C MET A 95 -7.86 -1.31 3.53
N ALA A 96 -9.00 -0.71 3.89
CA ALA A 96 -9.81 -1.11 5.05
C ALA A 96 -10.35 -2.55 4.96
N TYR A 97 -10.61 -3.05 3.74
CA TYR A 97 -11.07 -4.43 3.54
C TYR A 97 -9.93 -5.45 3.43
N SER A 98 -8.67 -5.03 3.60
CA SER A 98 -7.49 -5.90 3.54
C SER A 98 -7.01 -6.24 4.94
N SER A 99 -7.11 -7.52 5.31
CA SER A 99 -6.52 -8.03 6.57
C SER A 99 -5.01 -7.79 6.62
N PHE A 100 -4.32 -7.88 5.48
CA PHE A 100 -2.90 -7.55 5.37
C PHE A 100 -2.62 -6.09 5.74
N SER A 101 -3.41 -5.14 5.21
CA SER A 101 -3.27 -3.72 5.53
C SER A 101 -3.47 -3.44 7.02
N TRP A 102 -4.47 -4.09 7.64
CA TRP A 102 -4.71 -3.99 9.08
C TRP A 102 -3.55 -4.56 9.91
N ASN A 103 -2.98 -5.70 9.51
CA ASN A 103 -1.82 -6.26 10.21
C ASN A 103 -0.61 -5.31 10.18
N VAL A 104 -0.35 -4.66 9.03
CA VAL A 104 0.71 -3.64 8.93
C VAL A 104 0.41 -2.45 9.84
N ALA A 105 -0.78 -1.86 9.74
CA ALA A 105 -1.15 -0.67 10.52
C ALA A 105 -1.13 -0.94 12.03
N LEU A 106 -1.72 -2.04 12.49
CA LEU A 106 -1.72 -2.42 13.91
C LEU A 106 -0.30 -2.67 14.43
N LYS A 107 0.58 -3.30 13.63
CA LYS A 107 1.96 -3.52 14.02
C LYS A 107 2.75 -2.21 14.09
N ARG A 108 2.56 -1.30 13.13
CA ARG A 108 3.16 0.05 13.14
C ARG A 108 2.67 0.89 14.31
N HIS A 109 1.40 0.75 14.67
CA HIS A 109 0.82 1.43 15.82
C HIS A 109 1.59 1.12 17.11
N LEU A 110 2.07 -0.12 17.26
CA LEU A 110 2.87 -0.53 18.42
C LEU A 110 4.15 0.30 18.60
N PHE A 111 4.68 0.93 17.55
CA PHE A 111 5.85 1.80 17.63
C PHE A 111 5.54 3.19 18.22
N ILE A 112 4.27 3.57 18.30
CA ILE A 112 3.83 4.89 18.75
C ILE A 112 2.86 4.85 19.93
N ILE A 113 2.49 3.69 20.49
CA ILE A 113 1.50 3.61 21.60
C ILE A 113 1.90 4.44 22.82
N ASN A 114 3.20 4.65 23.02
CA ASN A 114 3.73 5.44 24.14
C ASN A 114 3.69 6.95 23.89
N SER A 115 3.23 7.38 22.72
CA SER A 115 3.03 8.79 22.41
C SER A 115 1.71 9.29 22.98
N LYS A 116 1.65 10.57 23.35
CA LYS A 116 0.51 11.17 24.08
C LYS A 116 -0.70 11.50 23.21
N GLU A 117 -0.66 11.22 21.90
CA GLU A 117 -1.75 11.61 20.99
C GLU A 117 -2.84 10.53 20.96
N LYS A 118 -4.10 10.95 20.76
CA LYS A 118 -5.25 10.05 20.67
C LYS A 118 -5.50 9.69 19.20
N TYR A 119 -5.26 8.44 18.84
CA TYR A 119 -5.29 7.98 17.45
C TYR A 119 -6.56 7.22 17.05
N LEU A 120 -7.51 7.06 17.98
CA LEU A 120 -8.73 6.27 17.80
C LEU A 120 -10.03 7.10 17.79
N ASP A 121 -9.92 8.44 17.83
CA ASP A 121 -11.07 9.34 17.98
C ASP A 121 -11.61 9.88 16.63
N GLY A 122 -11.16 9.31 15.51
CA GLY A 122 -11.55 9.72 14.16
C GLY A 122 -12.86 9.09 13.68
N PRO A 123 -13.71 9.80 12.91
CA PRO A 123 -15.07 9.36 12.61
C PRO A 123 -15.19 8.08 11.78
N LEU A 124 -14.26 7.73 10.88
CA LEU A 124 -14.36 6.54 10.00
C LEU A 124 -13.01 5.98 9.46
N VAL A 125 -11.85 6.35 10.01
CA VAL A 125 -10.52 6.03 9.41
C VAL A 125 -9.53 5.77 10.53
N PHE A 126 -8.86 4.61 10.53
CA PHE A 126 -7.66 4.43 11.37
C PHE A 126 -6.56 5.30 10.77
N ASN A 127 -6.30 6.43 11.43
CA ASN A 127 -5.32 7.42 11.03
C ASN A 127 -4.43 7.74 12.22
N ASP A 128 -3.20 7.24 12.18
CA ASP A 128 -2.17 7.59 13.15
C ASP A 128 -0.98 8.26 12.47
N LYS A 129 0.00 8.68 13.25
CA LYS A 129 1.19 9.39 12.74
C LYS A 129 1.94 8.61 11.63
N LEU A 130 1.79 7.28 11.60
CA LEU A 130 2.52 6.38 10.72
C LEU A 130 1.64 5.76 9.62
N SER A 131 0.33 5.69 9.81
CA SER A 131 -0.54 4.78 9.05
C SER A 131 -1.91 5.40 8.80
N GLN A 132 -2.36 5.29 7.54
CA GLN A 132 -3.70 5.67 7.10
C GLN A 132 -4.37 4.49 6.40
N ILE A 133 -5.56 4.10 6.87
CA ILE A 133 -6.37 3.02 6.29
C ILE A 133 -7.58 3.59 5.56
N TYR A 134 -7.65 3.38 4.26
CA TYR A 134 -8.71 3.91 3.40
C TYR A 134 -9.82 2.90 3.13
N GLU A 135 -11.07 3.35 3.24
CA GLU A 135 -12.23 2.58 2.79
C GLU A 135 -12.53 2.89 1.31
N PHE A 136 -12.04 2.03 0.41
CA PHE A 136 -12.51 1.98 -0.98
C PHE A 136 -13.07 0.61 -1.29
N ALA A 137 -14.03 0.51 -2.21
CA ALA A 137 -14.70 -0.74 -2.54
C ALA A 137 -13.77 -1.81 -3.19
N ALA A 138 -12.50 -1.48 -3.45
CA ALA A 138 -11.52 -2.39 -4.06
C ALA A 138 -10.12 -2.25 -3.41
N CYS A 139 -9.42 -3.38 -3.25
CA CYS A 139 -8.04 -3.45 -2.78
C CYS A 139 -7.11 -4.00 -3.89
N LEU A 140 -5.85 -3.54 -3.92
CA LEU A 140 -4.80 -4.03 -4.82
C LEU A 140 -4.23 -5.40 -4.40
N TRP A 141 -4.62 -5.91 -3.24
CA TRP A 141 -4.25 -7.23 -2.75
C TRP A 141 -5.35 -8.25 -3.12
N PRO A 142 -5.00 -9.44 -3.64
CA PRO A 142 -5.96 -10.51 -3.95
C PRO A 142 -6.66 -11.07 -2.72
#